data_AF-A0A916PA34-F1
#
_entry.id   AF-A0A916PA34-F1
#
_cell.length_a   1.000
_cell.length_b   1.000
_cell.length_c   1.000
_cell.angle_alpha   90.00
_cell.angle_beta   90.00
_cell.angle_gamma   90.00
#
_symmetry.space_group_name_H-M   'P 1'
#
loop_
_entity.id
_entity.type
_entity.pdbx_description
1 polymer ?
#
loop_
_entity_poly.entity_id
_entity_poly.type
_entity_poly.pdbx_seq_one_letter_code
_entity_poly.pdbx_strand_id
1 'polypeptide(L)'
;MKRALERVGTVRDGQRWLDIYQVLAAEMASATGILPNLDFPTGPAYYLMGFDIASFTPIFVMSRITGWTAHIMEQATANALIRPLSAYCGHEQRVLPGTF
;
A
#
# COMPACT_ATOMS: atom_id res chain seq x y z
N MET A 1 1.68 -10.67 10.28
CA MET A 1 0.31 -10.08 10.30
C MET A 1 -0.81 -11.11 10.35
N LYS A 2 -0.77 -12.22 9.57
CA LYS A 2 -1.77 -13.31 9.66
C LYS A 2 -2.08 -13.77 11.10
N ARG A 3 -1.04 -14.03 11.92
CA ARG A 3 -1.23 -14.39 13.35
C ARG A 3 -1.94 -13.31 14.18
N ALA A 4 -1.74 -12.04 13.84
CA ALA A 4 -2.41 -10.94 14.52
C ALA A 4 -3.90 -10.90 14.14
N LEU A 5 -4.21 -11.08 12.86
CA LEU A 5 -5.59 -11.26 12.39
C LEU A 5 -6.27 -12.45 13.09
N GLU A 6 -5.61 -13.61 13.16
CA GLU A 6 -6.14 -14.79 13.86
C GLU A 6 -6.44 -14.48 15.33
N ARG A 7 -5.52 -13.82 16.05
CA ARG A 7 -5.71 -13.42 17.45
C ARG A 7 -6.84 -12.40 17.63
N VAL A 8 -6.96 -11.42 16.74
CA VAL A 8 -8.05 -10.44 16.82
C VAL A 8 -9.38 -11.12 16.50
N GLY A 9 -9.40 -12.02 15.51
CA GLY A 9 -10.57 -12.81 15.14
C GLY A 9 -11.10 -13.66 16.29
N THR A 10 -10.23 -14.32 17.07
CA THR A 10 -10.69 -15.10 18.23
C THR A 10 -11.27 -14.23 19.35
N VAL A 11 -10.71 -13.04 19.59
CA VAL A 11 -11.17 -12.12 20.65
C VAL A 11 -12.44 -11.36 20.26
N ARG A 12 -12.68 -11.16 18.96
CA ARG A 12 -13.78 -10.32 18.43
C ARG A 12 -14.89 -11.11 17.74
N ASP A 13 -14.91 -12.43 17.90
CA ASP A 13 -15.85 -13.34 17.24
C ASP A 13 -15.87 -13.16 15.71
N GLY A 14 -14.68 -13.01 15.13
CA GLY A 14 -14.45 -12.64 13.74
C GLY A 14 -14.38 -13.82 12.77
N GLN A 15 -14.96 -14.99 13.09
CA GLN A 15 -14.77 -16.23 12.33
C GLN A 15 -15.09 -16.07 10.85
N ARG A 16 -16.19 -15.38 10.53
CA ARG A 16 -16.59 -15.06 9.15
C ARG A 16 -15.45 -14.41 8.35
N TRP A 17 -14.71 -13.48 8.95
CA TRP A 17 -13.61 -12.78 8.27
C TRP A 17 -12.38 -13.66 8.09
N LEU A 18 -12.12 -14.57 9.02
CA LEU A 18 -11.06 -15.57 8.89
C LEU A 18 -11.37 -16.57 7.75
N ASP A 19 -12.62 -16.99 7.63
CA ASP A 19 -13.05 -17.91 6.57
C ASP A 19 -12.93 -17.24 5.19
N ILE A 20 -13.43 -15.99 5.08
CA ILE A 20 -13.28 -15.18 3.86
C ILE A 20 -11.80 -15.03 3.48
N TYR A 21 -10.94 -14.71 4.45
CA TYR A 21 -9.50 -14.59 4.23
C TYR A 21 -8.89 -15.88 3.67
N GLN A 22 -9.22 -17.05 4.25
CA GLN A 22 -8.65 -18.33 3.85
C GLN A 22 -9.09 -18.72 2.43
N VAL A 23 -10.39 -18.61 2.13
CA VAL A 23 -10.93 -18.93 0.81
C VAL A 23 -10.30 -18.03 -0.25
N LEU A 24 -10.36 -16.71 -0.09
CA LEU A 24 -9.79 -15.79 -1.08
C LEU A 24 -8.28 -15.97 -1.25
N ALA A 25 -7.52 -16.21 -0.18
CA ALA A 25 -6.08 -16.46 -0.29
C ALA A 25 -5.77 -17.73 -1.10
N ALA A 26 -6.53 -18.81 -0.87
CA ALA A 26 -6.35 -20.07 -1.59
C ALA A 26 -6.73 -19.93 -3.07
N GLU A 27 -7.87 -19.31 -3.36
CA GLU A 27 -8.34 -19.09 -4.74
C GLU A 27 -7.39 -18.18 -5.52
N MET A 28 -6.92 -17.08 -4.92
CA MET A 28 -5.95 -16.18 -5.55
C MET A 28 -4.63 -16.90 -5.85
N ALA A 29 -4.12 -17.69 -4.91
CA ALA A 29 -2.89 -18.46 -5.11
C ALA A 29 -3.06 -19.53 -6.20
N SER A 30 -4.20 -20.23 -6.24
CA SER A 30 -4.52 -21.23 -7.26
C SER A 30 -4.62 -20.63 -8.66
N ALA A 31 -5.34 -19.52 -8.79
CA ALA A 31 -5.62 -18.89 -10.07
C ALA A 31 -4.43 -18.10 -10.64
N THR A 32 -3.59 -17.51 -9.78
CA THR A 32 -2.58 -16.52 -10.20
C THR A 32 -1.16 -16.79 -9.69
N GLY A 33 -0.99 -17.67 -8.71
CA GLY A 33 0.28 -17.84 -7.99
C GLY A 33 0.62 -16.70 -7.02
N ILE A 34 -0.25 -15.70 -6.87
CA ILE A 34 -0.01 -14.55 -5.99
C ILE A 34 -0.40 -14.88 -4.56
N LEU A 35 0.55 -14.72 -3.64
CA LEU A 35 0.33 -14.89 -2.20
C LEU A 35 -0.12 -13.58 -1.53
N PRO A 36 -0.86 -13.66 -0.42
CA PRO A 36 -1.21 -12.49 0.38
C PRO A 36 -0.01 -11.65 0.79
N ASN A 37 -0.05 -10.36 0.48
CA ASN A 37 0.89 -9.37 1.01
C ASN A 37 0.52 -8.96 2.45
N LEU A 38 1.20 -7.95 2.99
CA LEU A 38 0.92 -7.42 4.34
C LEU A 38 -0.50 -6.86 4.49
N ASP A 39 -1.02 -6.21 3.45
CA ASP A 39 -2.27 -5.45 3.50
C ASP A 39 -3.49 -6.37 3.59
N PHE A 40 -3.42 -7.53 2.94
CA PHE A 40 -4.52 -8.49 2.88
C PHE A 40 -5.01 -8.97 4.27
N PRO A 41 -4.14 -9.41 5.21
CA PRO A 41 -4.57 -9.69 6.58
C PRO A 41 -4.77 -8.43 7.44
N THR A 42 -4.24 -7.27 7.03
CA THR A 42 -4.31 -6.03 7.82
C THR A 42 -5.71 -5.40 7.78
N GLY A 43 -6.36 -5.39 6.61
CA GLY A 43 -7.71 -4.86 6.44
C GLY A 43 -8.74 -5.45 7.41
N PRO A 44 -8.98 -6.78 7.39
CA PRO A 44 -9.92 -7.41 8.32
C PRO A 44 -9.46 -7.30 9.78
N ALA A 45 -8.15 -7.24 10.06
CA ALA A 45 -7.67 -7.05 11.42
C ALA A 45 -8.07 -5.67 11.97
N TYR A 46 -7.85 -4.58 11.23
CA TYR A 46 -8.27 -3.24 11.65
C TYR A 46 -9.79 -3.10 11.74
N TYR A 47 -10.51 -3.70 10.81
CA TYR A 47 -11.97 -3.73 10.85
C TYR A 47 -12.49 -4.40 12.12
N LEU A 48 -11.97 -5.58 12.47
CA LEU A 48 -12.33 -6.28 13.70
C LEU A 48 -11.90 -5.55 14.98
N MET A 49 -10.84 -4.73 14.92
CA MET A 49 -10.46 -3.86 16.03
C MET A 49 -11.45 -2.71 16.25
N GLY A 50 -12.27 -2.38 15.25
CA GLY A 50 -13.29 -1.33 15.31
C GLY A 50 -12.86 -0.01 14.69
N PHE A 51 -11.81 0.00 13.87
CA PHE A 51 -11.42 1.20 13.13
C PHE A 51 -12.28 1.39 11.88
N ASP A 52 -12.64 2.64 11.60
CA ASP A 52 -13.25 3.00 10.33
C ASP A 52 -12.28 2.72 9.17
N ILE A 53 -12.80 2.27 8.03
CA ILE A 53 -11.99 1.95 6.83
C ILE A 53 -11.17 3.17 6.39
N ALA A 54 -11.73 4.38 6.50
CA ALA A 54 -11.04 5.63 6.20
C ALA A 54 -9.80 5.87 7.07
N SER A 55 -9.71 5.23 8.24
CA SER A 55 -8.58 5.35 9.17
C SER A 55 -7.41 4.41 8.84
N PHE A 56 -7.55 3.46 7.91
CA PHE A 56 -6.51 2.47 7.63
C PHE A 56 -5.23 3.13 7.08
N THR A 57 -5.37 4.06 6.14
CA THR A 57 -4.22 4.79 5.57
C THR A 57 -3.58 5.74 6.61
N PRO A 58 -4.32 6.50 7.42
CA PRO A 58 -3.75 7.23 8.56
C PRO A 58 -2.92 6.36 9.53
N ILE A 59 -3.38 5.15 9.87
CA ILE A 59 -2.62 4.21 10.71
C ILE A 59 -1.30 3.81 10.04
N PHE A 60 -1.34 3.54 8.73
CA PHE A 60 -0.13 3.27 7.95
C PHE A 60 0.85 4.44 7.98
N VAL A 61 0.36 5.68 7.83
CA VAL A 61 1.17 6.90 7.93
C VAL A 61 1.86 7.00 9.30
N MET A 62 1.11 6.80 10.39
CA MET A 62 1.67 6.83 11.75
C MET A 62 2.80 5.81 11.95
N SER A 63 2.71 4.63 11.32
CA SER A 63 3.76 3.62 11.35
C SER A 63 4.95 3.99 10.46
N ARG A 64 4.68 4.43 9.22
CA ARG A 64 5.70 4.67 8.18
C ARG A 64 6.48 5.95 8.33
N ILE A 65 5.95 6.94 9.06
CA ILE A 65 6.64 8.21 9.31
C ILE A 65 8.06 7.99 9.84
N THR A 66 8.29 6.98 10.68
CA THR A 66 9.60 6.63 11.24
C THR A 66 10.62 6.26 10.16
N GLY A 67 10.21 5.46 9.17
CA GLY A 67 11.06 5.08 8.06
C GLY A 67 11.27 6.23 7.06
N TRP A 68 10.25 7.05 6.82
CA TRP A 68 10.41 8.25 6.00
C TRP A 68 11.40 9.22 6.62
N THR A 69 11.32 9.48 7.92
CA THR A 69 12.27 10.35 8.62
C THR A 69 13.68 9.77 8.61
N ALA A 70 13.84 8.46 8.76
CA ALA A 70 15.13 7.80 8.65
C ALA A 70 15.75 7.99 7.25
N HIS A 71 14.98 7.73 6.19
CA HIS A 71 15.46 7.94 4.81
C HIS A 71 15.76 9.42 4.51
N ILE A 72 15.02 10.37 5.08
CA ILE A 72 15.33 11.80 4.96
C ILE A 72 16.71 12.11 5.58
N MET A 73 16.99 11.56 6.77
CA MET A 73 18.28 11.75 7.43
C MET A 73 19.44 11.09 6.67
N GLU A 74 19.22 9.88 6.14
CA GLU A 74 20.18 9.17 5.29
C GLU A 74 20.48 9.99 4.02
N GLN A 75 19.43 10.47 3.34
CA GLN A 75 19.55 11.29 2.15
C GLN A 75 20.27 12.62 2.43
N ALA A 76 20.00 13.26 3.58
CA ALA A 76 20.68 14.49 3.98
C ALA A 76 22.19 14.28 4.21
N THR A 77 22.58 13.08 4.66
CA THR A 77 23.98 12.71 4.90
C THR A 77 24.71 12.34 3.60
N ALA A 78 24.02 11.73 2.64
CA ALA A 78 24.57 11.32 1.34
C ALA A 78 23.72 11.87 0.18
N ASN A 79 23.79 13.19 -0.03
CA ASN A 79 22.82 13.94 -0.82
C ASN A 79 23.00 13.82 -2.35
N ALA A 80 22.60 12.68 -2.91
CA ALA A 80 22.49 12.47 -4.35
C ALA A 80 21.01 12.24 -4.72
N LEU A 81 20.42 13.19 -5.46
CA LEU A 81 19.05 13.06 -5.97
C LEU A 81 19.06 12.33 -7.32
N ILE A 82 18.09 11.45 -7.52
CA ILE A 82 17.78 10.94 -8.86
C ILE A 82 17.29 12.09 -9.75
N ARG A 83 17.82 12.17 -10.98
CA ARG A 83 17.40 13.11 -12.02
C ARG A 83 16.86 12.33 -13.22
N PRO A 84 15.62 11.82 -13.14
CA PRO A 84 15.07 11.01 -14.22
C PRO A 84 14.89 11.86 -15.48
N LEU A 85 15.21 11.28 -16.64
CA LEU A 85 14.92 11.86 -17.95
C LEU A 85 13.64 11.24 -18.51
N SER A 86 12.95 11.98 -19.38
CA SER A 86 11.76 11.50 -20.07
C SER A 86 12.01 11.43 -21.57
N ALA A 87 11.49 10.39 -22.22
CA ALA A 87 11.42 10.33 -23.67
C ALA A 87 10.24 11.19 -24.14
N TYR A 88 10.50 12.18 -25.00
CA TYR A 88 9.43 12.97 -25.61
C TYR A 88 8.70 12.14 -26.67
N CYS A 89 7.39 11.97 -26.50
CA CYS A 89 6.51 11.30 -27.47
C CYS A 89 5.37 12.23 -27.95
N GLY A 90 5.53 13.53 -27.77
CA GLY A 90 4.59 14.53 -28.27
C GLY A 90 4.82 14.85 -29.75
N HIS A 91 4.09 15.83 -30.26
CA HIS A 91 4.21 16.27 -31.64
C HIS A 91 5.49 17.06 -31.85
N GLU A 92 6.06 17.00 -33.04
CA GLU A 92 7.15 17.88 -33.44
C GLU A 92 6.78 19.37 -33.25
N GLN A 93 7.81 20.21 -33.23
CA GLN A 93 7.64 21.66 -33.11
C GLN A 93 6.63 22.18 -34.14
N ARG A 94 5.61 22.91 -33.67
CA ARG A 94 4.58 23.50 -34.51
C ARG A 94 4.78 25.01 -34.67
N VAL A 95 4.57 25.50 -35.89
CA VAL A 95 4.57 26.93 -36.20
C VAL A 95 3.21 27.52 -35.82
N LEU A 96 3.22 28.66 -35.12
CA LEU A 96 2.00 29.42 -34.84
C LEU A 96 1.82 30.47 -35.94
N PRO A 97 0.62 30.63 -36.52
CA PRO A 97 0.36 31.69 -37.49
C PRO A 97 0.54 33.05 -36.81
N GLY A 98 1.43 33.88 -37.36
CA GLY A 98 1.70 35.21 -36.85
C GLY A 98 0.45 36.08 -36.93
N THR A 99 -0.01 36.57 -35.79
CA THR A 99 -1.00 37.66 -35.75
C THR A 99 -0.22 38.96 -35.63
N PHE A 100 -0.02 39.61 -36.77
CA PHE A 100 0.36 41.03 -36.86
C PHE A 100 -0.63 41.71 -37.80
#